data_AF-A0A8B7IM36-F1
#
_entry.id   AF-A0A8B7IM36-F1
#
_cell.length_a   1.000
_cell.length_b   1.000
_cell.length_c   1.000
_cell.angle_alpha   90.00
_cell.angle_beta   90.00
_cell.angle_gamma   90.00
#
_symmetry.space_group_name_H-M   'P 1'
#
loop_
_entity.id
_entity.type
_entity.pdbx_description
1 polymer ?
#
loop_
_entity_poly.entity_id
_entity_poly.type
_entity_poly.pdbx_seq_one_letter_code
_entity_poly.pdbx_strand_id
1 'polypeptide(L)'
;MDRATFACSTAFFRDYSSSSHTAFCLPTGHVDFIEKVESFTYSDFFRDYLIPNHPCIFSAKFTEGWGSRRNWVTWDGKPNFDYLLQKFGEAIVPVANCDVKEYNSNPKEQIPFKEYINYWKEHIKNDYRSSRGCLYLKDWHLSR
;
A
#
# COMPACT_ATOMS: atom_id res chain seq x y z
N MET A 1 -18.16 11.66 -0.96
CA MET A 1 -17.51 12.85 -1.54
C MET A 1 -18.20 14.07 -0.98
N ASP A 2 -17.46 15.00 -0.38
CA ASP A 2 -18.04 16.23 0.17
C ASP A 2 -18.35 17.27 -0.94
N ARG A 3 -19.09 18.32 -0.57
CA ARG A 3 -19.57 19.36 -1.50
C ARG A 3 -18.43 20.16 -2.14
N ALA A 4 -17.36 20.44 -1.38
CA ALA A 4 -16.24 21.23 -1.88
C ALA A 4 -15.45 20.43 -2.92
N THR A 5 -15.20 19.15 -2.66
CA THR A 5 -14.56 18.23 -3.60
C THR A 5 -15.39 18.06 -4.87
N PHE A 6 -16.71 17.92 -4.75
CA PHE A 6 -17.60 17.82 -5.92
C PHE A 6 -17.56 19.10 -6.78
N ALA A 7 -17.60 20.27 -6.15
CA ALA A 7 -17.52 21.56 -6.85
C ALA A 7 -16.17 21.74 -7.55
N CYS A 8 -15.06 21.42 -6.88
CA CYS A 8 -13.71 21.46 -7.44
C CYS A 8 -13.57 20.53 -8.65
N SER A 9 -14.05 19.29 -8.53
CA SER A 9 -14.07 18.32 -9.64
C SER A 9 -14.87 18.82 -10.84
N THR A 10 -16.07 19.33 -10.61
CA THR A 10 -16.96 19.79 -11.69
C THR A 10 -16.37 21.01 -12.41
N ALA A 11 -15.78 21.96 -11.67
CA ALA A 11 -15.08 23.10 -12.26
C ALA A 11 -13.88 22.63 -13.09
N PHE A 12 -13.03 21.76 -12.53
CA PHE A 12 -11.84 21.24 -13.22
C PHE A 12 -12.20 20.54 -14.53
N PHE A 13 -13.15 19.59 -14.53
CA PHE A 13 -13.49 18.85 -15.75
C PHE A 13 -14.27 19.69 -16.76
N ARG A 14 -15.07 20.67 -16.31
CA ARG A 14 -15.73 21.62 -17.22
C ARG A 14 -14.70 22.46 -17.98
N ASP A 15 -13.70 22.97 -17.27
CA ASP A 15 -12.65 23.82 -17.86
C ASP A 15 -11.65 23.00 -18.69
N TYR A 16 -11.34 21.77 -18.26
CA TYR A 16 -10.51 20.81 -18.99
C TYR A 16 -11.09 20.47 -20.37
N SER A 17 -12.41 20.38 -20.47
CA SER A 17 -13.11 20.14 -21.74
C SER A 17 -12.99 21.30 -22.73
N SER A 18 -12.59 22.49 -22.25
CA SER A 18 -12.55 23.74 -23.02
C SER A 18 -11.14 24.24 -23.33
N SER A 19 -10.09 23.64 -22.76
CA SER A 19 -8.72 24.13 -22.89
C SER A 19 -7.80 23.07 -23.50
N SER A 20 -7.20 23.37 -24.66
CA SER A 20 -6.08 22.60 -25.20
C SER A 20 -4.83 22.85 -24.35
N HIS A 21 -4.33 21.78 -23.73
CA HIS A 21 -3.07 21.72 -22.96
C HIS A 21 -2.97 22.61 -21.72
N THR A 22 -3.42 22.09 -20.57
CA THR A 22 -2.86 22.51 -19.28
C THR A 22 -1.47 21.90 -19.12
N ALA A 23 -0.47 22.76 -18.89
CA ALA A 23 0.88 22.36 -18.57
C ALA A 23 0.85 21.52 -17.28
N PHE A 24 1.11 20.21 -17.40
CA PHE A 24 1.43 19.40 -16.25
C PHE A 24 2.68 20.01 -15.60
N CYS A 25 2.52 20.57 -14.40
CA CYS A 25 3.68 20.96 -13.60
C CYS A 25 4.59 19.74 -13.45
N LEU A 26 5.82 19.85 -13.94
CA LEU A 26 6.82 18.82 -13.74
C LEU A 26 6.99 18.63 -12.23
N PRO A 27 7.01 17.37 -11.72
CA PRO A 27 7.17 17.13 -10.30
C PRO A 27 8.47 17.77 -9.83
N THR A 28 8.41 18.57 -8.76
CA THR A 28 9.52 19.35 -8.20
C THR A 28 10.62 18.49 -7.54
N GLY A 29 10.62 17.17 -7.75
CA GLY A 29 11.48 16.21 -7.06
C GLY A 29 11.22 16.11 -5.55
N HIS A 30 10.35 16.97 -5.00
CA HIS A 30 9.94 16.99 -3.60
C HIS A 30 8.61 16.26 -3.44
N VAL A 31 8.50 15.47 -2.37
CA VAL A 31 7.25 14.78 -1.99
C VAL A 31 6.82 15.38 -0.66
N ASP A 32 5.64 16.01 -0.66
CA ASP A 32 5.12 16.64 0.55
C ASP A 32 4.80 15.60 1.63
N PHE A 33 5.14 15.92 2.87
CA PHE A 33 4.79 15.13 4.04
C PHE A 33 3.68 15.80 4.84
N ILE A 34 2.52 15.15 4.88
CA ILE A 34 1.28 15.69 5.45
C ILE A 34 1.17 15.17 6.89
N GLU A 35 1.50 16.02 7.85
CA GLU A 35 1.60 15.62 9.25
C GLU A 35 0.25 15.63 9.98
N LYS A 36 -0.53 16.71 9.84
CA LYS A 36 -1.67 17.03 10.69
C LYS A 36 -2.99 16.62 10.04
N VAL A 37 -3.68 15.66 10.66
CA VAL A 37 -4.99 15.17 10.20
C VAL A 37 -6.06 16.25 10.33
N GLU A 38 -6.03 17.05 11.41
CA GLU A 38 -7.09 18.03 11.68
C GLU A 38 -7.12 19.19 10.67
N SER A 39 -5.98 19.51 10.06
CA SER A 39 -5.85 20.65 9.14
C SER A 39 -5.84 20.23 7.67
N PHE A 40 -6.06 18.95 7.37
CA PHE A 40 -5.94 18.42 6.02
C PHE A 40 -7.21 17.69 5.60
N THR A 41 -7.95 18.27 4.66
CA THR A 41 -9.23 17.73 4.22
C THR A 41 -9.08 16.88 2.97
N TYR A 42 -10.11 16.08 2.67
CA TYR A 42 -10.18 15.36 1.39
C TYR A 42 -10.18 16.33 0.18
N SER A 43 -10.76 17.52 0.33
CA SER A 43 -10.73 18.53 -0.73
C SER A 43 -9.33 19.06 -1.01
N ASP A 44 -8.51 19.22 0.02
CA ASP A 44 -7.10 19.61 -0.15
C ASP A 44 -6.33 18.51 -0.86
N PHE A 45 -6.50 17.25 -0.45
CA PHE A 45 -5.93 16.10 -1.16
C PHE A 45 -6.35 16.07 -2.64
N PHE A 46 -7.64 16.22 -2.89
CA PHE A 46 -8.20 16.11 -4.23
C PHE A 46 -7.65 17.20 -5.16
N ARG A 47 -7.66 18.46 -4.70
CA ARG A 47 -7.24 19.63 -5.45
C ARG A 47 -5.73 19.64 -5.67
N ASP A 48 -4.95 19.41 -4.62
CA ASP A 48 -3.51 19.69 -4.61
C ASP A 48 -2.67 18.46 -5.03
N TYR A 49 -3.22 17.25 -4.95
CA TYR A 49 -2.48 16.01 -5.24
C TYR A 49 -3.18 15.08 -6.24
N LEU A 50 -4.49 14.84 -6.11
CA LEU A 50 -5.18 13.87 -6.98
C LEU A 50 -5.40 14.40 -8.40
N ILE A 51 -5.93 15.62 -8.56
CA ILE A 51 -6.10 16.28 -9.86
C ILE A 51 -4.76 16.41 -10.61
N PRO A 52 -3.71 17.00 -10.00
CA PRO A 52 -2.44 17.17 -10.70
C PRO A 52 -1.60 15.90 -10.77
N ASN A 53 -2.04 14.80 -10.14
CA ASN A 53 -1.34 13.52 -10.05
C ASN A 53 0.07 13.67 -9.42
N HIS A 54 0.13 14.35 -8.27
CA HIS A 54 1.36 14.54 -7.49
C HIS A 54 1.41 13.60 -6.28
N PRO A 55 2.57 12.97 -6.01
CA PRO A 55 2.73 12.13 -4.82
C PRO A 55 2.78 12.97 -3.54
N CYS A 56 2.21 12.43 -2.47
CA CYS A 56 2.38 12.91 -1.10
C CYS A 56 2.46 11.73 -0.12
N ILE A 57 2.99 11.98 1.08
CA ILE A 57 3.07 10.99 2.15
C ILE A 57 2.22 11.46 3.32
N PHE A 58 1.26 10.64 3.74
CA PHE A 58 0.51 10.86 4.96
C PHE A 58 1.29 10.33 6.17
N SER A 59 1.28 11.11 7.26
CA SER A 59 1.85 10.64 8.52
C SER A 59 1.09 9.45 9.08
N ALA A 60 1.72 8.77 10.05
CA ALA A 60 1.08 7.68 10.77
C ALA A 60 -0.22 8.12 11.49
N LYS A 61 -0.45 9.40 11.78
CA LYS A 61 -1.68 9.84 12.47
C LYS A 61 -2.95 9.47 11.67
N PHE A 62 -2.89 9.46 10.35
CA PHE A 62 -4.01 9.10 9.47
C PHE A 62 -4.46 7.64 9.59
N THR A 63 -3.58 6.75 10.05
CA THR A 63 -3.85 5.32 10.16
C THR A 63 -3.89 4.82 11.59
N GLU A 64 -3.78 5.69 12.60
CA GLU A 64 -3.66 5.31 14.01
C GLU A 64 -4.82 4.43 14.50
N GLY A 65 -6.04 4.69 13.99
CA GLY A 65 -7.23 3.89 14.30
C GLY A 65 -7.27 2.50 13.65
N TRP A 66 -6.37 2.17 12.70
CA TRP A 66 -6.44 0.93 11.93
C TRP A 66 -6.17 -0.30 12.80
N GLY A 67 -7.01 -1.32 12.67
CA GLY A 67 -6.86 -2.57 13.44
C GLY A 67 -5.54 -3.30 13.16
N SER A 68 -4.98 -3.17 11.95
CA SER A 68 -3.69 -3.76 11.59
C SER A 68 -2.55 -3.22 12.46
N ARG A 69 -2.60 -1.95 12.87
CA ARG A 69 -1.58 -1.33 13.74
C ARG A 69 -1.64 -1.76 15.20
N ARG A 70 -2.70 -2.45 15.60
CA ARG A 70 -2.84 -3.01 16.95
C ARG A 70 -2.69 -4.53 16.97
N ASN A 71 -3.20 -5.19 15.94
CA ASN A 71 -3.33 -6.64 15.92
C ASN A 71 -2.23 -7.34 15.12
N TRP A 72 -1.70 -6.70 14.07
CA TRP A 72 -0.73 -7.34 13.17
C TRP A 72 0.72 -7.04 13.53
N VAL A 73 0.94 -6.25 14.58
CA VAL A 73 2.26 -5.87 15.08
C VAL A 73 2.37 -6.20 16.56
N THR A 74 3.56 -6.62 16.99
CA THR A 74 3.93 -6.83 18.38
C THR A 74 4.45 -5.54 19.01
N TRP A 75 4.64 -5.53 20.33
CA TRP A 75 5.10 -4.35 21.08
C TRP A 75 6.49 -3.86 20.67
N ASP A 76 7.34 -4.73 20.11
CA ASP A 76 8.67 -4.42 19.56
C ASP A 76 8.63 -4.05 18.06
N GLY A 77 7.43 -3.86 17.50
CA GLY A 77 7.22 -3.40 16.12
C GLY A 77 7.45 -4.48 15.06
N LYS A 78 7.50 -5.76 15.44
CA LYS A 78 7.59 -6.90 14.51
C LYS A 78 6.20 -7.39 14.10
N PRO A 79 6.08 -8.15 13.00
CA PRO A 79 4.81 -8.77 12.64
C PRO A 79 4.33 -9.74 13.73
N ASN A 80 3.06 -9.64 14.12
CA ASN A 80 2.43 -10.58 15.04
C ASN A 80 2.01 -11.85 14.29
N PHE A 81 2.96 -12.77 14.11
CA PHE A 81 2.71 -14.01 13.38
C PHE A 81 1.62 -14.88 14.00
N ASP A 82 1.51 -14.92 15.32
CA ASP A 82 0.52 -15.78 15.98
C ASP A 82 -0.90 -15.29 15.69
N TYR A 83 -1.16 -13.98 15.80
CA TYR A 83 -2.44 -13.40 15.41
C TYR A 83 -2.74 -13.61 13.91
N LEU A 84 -1.76 -13.38 13.04
CA LEU A 84 -1.92 -13.52 11.59
C LEU A 84 -2.21 -14.98 11.19
N LEU A 85 -1.51 -15.94 11.79
CA LEU A 85 -1.75 -17.37 11.60
C LEU A 85 -3.12 -17.79 12.12
N GLN A 86 -3.52 -17.31 13.30
CA GLN A 86 -4.83 -17.61 13.86
C GLN A 86 -5.97 -17.11 12.96
N LYS A 87 -5.83 -15.92 12.36
CA LYS A 87 -6.88 -15.33 11.51
C LYS A 87 -6.86 -15.83 10.07
N PHE A 88 -5.68 -16.08 9.52
CA PHE A 88 -5.49 -16.26 8.09
C PHE A 88 -4.67 -17.49 7.70
N GLY A 89 -4.22 -18.34 8.63
CA GLY A 89 -3.30 -19.44 8.36
C GLY A 89 -3.71 -20.37 7.21
N GLU A 90 -5.00 -20.66 7.08
CA GLU A 90 -5.55 -21.52 6.02
C GLU A 90 -5.92 -20.76 4.73
N ALA A 91 -5.76 -19.44 4.68
CA ALA A 91 -6.02 -18.67 3.47
C ALA A 91 -5.01 -19.05 2.38
N ILE A 92 -5.49 -19.27 1.16
CA ILE A 92 -4.61 -19.46 0.01
C ILE A 92 -4.18 -18.09 -0.50
N VAL A 93 -2.86 -17.89 -0.61
CA VAL A 93 -2.26 -16.59 -0.92
C VAL A 93 -1.30 -16.67 -2.10
N PRO A 94 -1.25 -15.62 -2.94
CA PRO A 94 -0.27 -15.50 -4.03
C PRO A 94 1.12 -15.15 -3.50
N VAL A 95 2.10 -16.01 -3.78
CA VAL A 95 3.50 -15.82 -3.41
C VAL A 95 4.38 -15.91 -4.65
N ALA A 96 5.10 -14.83 -4.94
CA ALA A 96 6.04 -14.78 -6.05
C ALA A 96 7.45 -15.18 -5.59
N ASN A 97 8.18 -15.93 -6.42
CA ASN A 97 9.63 -16.09 -6.24
C ASN A 97 10.37 -15.01 -7.02
N CYS A 98 10.94 -14.03 -6.32
CA CYS A 98 11.61 -12.87 -6.89
C CYS A 98 12.96 -13.20 -7.56
N ASP A 99 13.54 -14.37 -7.28
CA ASP A 99 14.81 -14.80 -7.90
C ASP A 99 14.59 -15.46 -9.26
N VAL A 100 13.35 -15.88 -9.55
CA VAL A 100 12.98 -16.49 -10.83
C VAL A 100 12.28 -15.45 -11.70
N LYS A 101 12.84 -15.20 -12.88
CA LYS A 101 12.16 -14.43 -13.93
C LYS A 101 11.56 -15.40 -14.93
N GLU A 102 10.24 -15.34 -15.10
CA GLU A 102 9.53 -16.09 -16.12
C GLU A 102 8.71 -15.10 -16.97
N TYR A 103 9.24 -14.77 -18.15
CA TYR A 103 8.80 -13.61 -18.95
C TYR A 103 8.85 -12.30 -18.13
N ASN A 104 8.08 -11.26 -18.50
CA ASN A 104 8.05 -9.95 -17.82
C ASN A 104 7.42 -10.02 -16.40
N SER A 105 7.46 -11.17 -15.71
CA SER A 105 6.86 -11.39 -14.40
C SER A 105 7.61 -12.46 -13.58
N ASN A 106 7.38 -12.44 -12.26
CA ASN A 106 7.80 -13.52 -11.38
C ASN A 106 6.64 -14.53 -11.27
N PRO A 107 6.88 -15.85 -11.42
CA PRO A 107 5.85 -16.85 -11.26
C PRO A 107 5.28 -16.78 -9.84
N LYS A 108 3.95 -16.91 -9.74
CA LYS A 108 3.22 -16.88 -8.47
C LYS A 108 2.66 -18.26 -8.17
N GLU A 109 2.97 -18.76 -6.99
CA GLU A 109 2.39 -19.96 -6.44
C GLU A 109 1.25 -19.61 -5.49
N GLN A 110 0.19 -20.41 -5.52
CA GLN A 110 -0.93 -20.31 -4.60
C GLN A 110 -0.67 -21.27 -3.45
N ILE A 111 -0.23 -20.76 -2.30
CA ILE A 111 0.11 -21.58 -1.13
C ILE A 111 -0.70 -21.16 0.10
N PRO A 112 -0.90 -22.04 1.09
CA PRO A 112 -1.45 -21.64 2.38
C PRO A 112 -0.60 -20.55 3.05
N PHE A 113 -1.24 -19.52 3.61
CA PHE A 113 -0.57 -18.41 4.28
C PHE A 113 0.37 -18.88 5.41
N LYS A 114 -0.01 -19.95 6.12
CA LYS A 114 0.85 -20.57 7.13
C LYS A 114 2.19 -21.05 6.57
N GLU A 115 2.23 -21.52 5.33
CA GLU A 115 3.49 -21.94 4.69
C GLU A 115 4.38 -20.75 4.36
N TYR A 116 3.79 -19.64 3.92
CA TYR A 116 4.53 -18.39 3.72
C TYR A 116 5.11 -17.85 5.04
N ILE A 117 4.35 -17.90 6.14
CA ILE A 117 4.85 -17.48 7.45
C ILE A 117 5.95 -18.42 7.96
N ASN A 118 5.85 -19.74 7.71
CA ASN A 118 6.92 -20.67 8.04
C ASN A 118 8.21 -20.35 7.29
N TYR A 119 8.10 -20.09 5.98
CA TYR A 119 9.22 -19.59 5.17
C TYR A 119 9.83 -18.32 5.80
N TRP A 120 9.00 -17.35 6.19
CA TRP A 120 9.51 -16.07 6.70
C TRP A 120 10.20 -16.24 8.07
N LYS A 121 9.67 -17.09 8.94
CA LYS A 121 10.30 -17.47 10.23
C LYS A 121 11.65 -18.15 10.02
N GLU A 122 11.74 -19.10 9.08
CA GLU A 122 13.00 -19.76 8.71
C GLU A 122 14.02 -18.76 8.13
N HIS A 123 13.55 -17.88 7.25
CA HIS A 123 14.38 -16.84 6.62
C HIS A 123 15.00 -15.90 7.67
N ILE A 124 14.22 -15.44 8.66
CA ILE A 124 14.73 -14.61 9.77
C ILE A 124 15.75 -15.39 10.61
N LYS A 125 15.48 -16.66 10.92
CA LYS A 125 16.39 -17.51 11.71
C LYS A 125 17.72 -17.78 11.00
N ASN A 126 17.70 -17.81 9.67
CA ASN A 126 18.86 -18.13 8.83
C ASN A 126 19.57 -16.88 8.27
N ASP A 127 19.56 -15.76 9.01
CA ASP A 127 20.24 -14.52 8.62
C ASP A 127 19.82 -14.02 7.22
N TYR A 128 18.52 -14.10 6.94
CA TYR A 128 17.91 -13.67 5.68
C TYR A 128 18.47 -14.41 4.45
N ARG A 129 18.83 -15.69 4.63
CA ARG A 129 19.21 -16.62 3.56
C ARG A 129 18.17 -17.72 3.41
N SER A 130 17.87 -18.07 2.17
CA SER A 130 16.90 -19.14 1.85
C SER A 130 17.30 -19.87 0.57
N SER A 131 17.30 -21.20 0.63
CA SER A 131 17.42 -22.06 -0.55
C SER A 131 16.17 -22.06 -1.43
N ARG A 132 15.03 -21.62 -0.90
CA ARG A 132 13.75 -21.46 -1.63
C ARG A 132 13.70 -20.16 -2.44
N GLY A 133 14.74 -19.33 -2.36
CA GLY A 133 14.80 -17.99 -2.94
C GLY A 133 14.08 -16.93 -2.11
N CYS A 134 13.94 -15.74 -2.69
CA CYS A 134 13.24 -14.57 -2.16
C CYS A 134 11.74 -14.65 -2.45
N LEU A 135 10.95 -15.10 -1.49
CA LEU A 135 9.50 -15.23 -1.64
C LEU A 135 8.78 -13.97 -1.18
N TYR A 136 7.91 -13.44 -2.04
CA TYR A 136 7.15 -12.21 -1.80
C TYR A 136 5.66 -12.43 -1.98
N LEU A 137 4.91 -12.31 -0.88
CA LEU A 137 3.44 -12.31 -0.91
C LEU A 137 2.96 -10.94 -1.39
N LYS A 138 2.38 -10.88 -2.60
CA LYS A 138 1.87 -9.64 -3.21
C LYS A 138 0.58 -9.88 -3.99
N ASP A 139 -0.18 -8.80 -4.16
CA ASP A 139 -1.48 -8.80 -4.85
C ASP A 139 -2.51 -9.75 -4.20
N TRP A 140 -2.39 -9.97 -2.88
CA TRP A 140 -3.40 -10.68 -2.13
C TRP A 140 -4.55 -9.74 -1.78
N HIS A 141 -5.72 -10.01 -2.38
CA HIS A 141 -6.96 -9.33 -2.04
C HIS A 141 -7.51 -9.90 -0.72
N LEU A 142 -7.15 -9.27 0.40
CA LEU A 142 -7.64 -9.62 1.73
C LEU A 142 -9.10 -9.15 1.90
N SER A 143 -10.05 -9.81 1.23
CA SER A 143 -11.47 -9.62 1.45
C SER A 143 -12.00 -10.70 2.41
N ARG A 144 -12.37 -10.28 3.61
CA ARG A 144 -13.20 -11.05 4.54
C ARG A 144 -14.15 -10.11 5.27
#